data_AF-A0A1L9U1V1-F1
#
_entry.id   AF-A0A1L9U1V1-F1
#
_cell.length_a   1.000
_cell.length_b   1.000
_cell.length_c   1.000
_cell.angle_alpha   90.00
_cell.angle_beta   90.00
_cell.angle_gamma   90.00
#
_symmetry.space_group_name_H-M   'P 1'
#
loop_
_entity.id
_entity.type
_entity.pdbx_description
1 polymer ?
#
loop_
_entity_poly.entity_id
_entity_poly.type
_entity_poly.pdbx_seq_one_letter_code
_entity_poly.pdbx_strand_id
1 'polypeptide(L)'
;MIENVFDRLEEFHKSLLQLEDFEEEIGTALQNRLNMLADEVPMLIRLASVSKLVRHKGDLPVRRITYNVKKLSGDCTPRWNELLKLNCDTQLFLMLSFNGLSSLPDKEFNWLVENTQEYLGRRAFRSNWILRDSIRRTVVKLPLNASTQQFLRSSSH
;
A
#
# COMPACT_ATOMS: atom_id res chain seq x y z
N MET A 1 17.72 10.82 -9.59
CA MET A 1 16.28 10.46 -9.78
C MET A 1 15.38 11.09 -8.72
N ILE A 2 15.77 11.11 -7.42
CA ILE A 2 15.05 11.86 -6.38
C ILE A 2 15.29 13.38 -6.49
N GLU A 3 16.53 13.81 -6.78
CA GLU A 3 16.88 15.22 -7.02
C GLU A 3 15.97 15.85 -8.08
N ASN A 4 15.80 15.16 -9.21
CA ASN A 4 14.90 15.56 -10.30
C ASN A 4 13.44 15.84 -9.87
N VAL A 5 12.91 15.15 -8.84
CA VAL A 5 11.53 15.40 -8.36
C VAL A 5 11.45 16.71 -7.58
N PHE A 6 12.43 16.99 -6.72
CA PHE A 6 12.45 18.23 -5.95
C PHE A 6 12.78 19.43 -6.84
N ASP A 7 13.69 19.26 -7.81
CA ASP A 7 14.01 20.29 -8.80
C ASP A 7 12.76 20.70 -9.59
N ARG A 8 11.96 19.71 -10.03
CA ARG A 8 10.69 19.96 -10.73
C ARG A 8 9.63 20.64 -9.85
N LEU A 9 9.59 20.33 -8.56
CA LEU A 9 8.69 21.00 -7.62
C LEU A 9 9.12 22.46 -7.41
N GLU A 10 10.42 22.73 -7.37
CA GLU A 10 10.94 24.09 -7.27
C GLU A 10 10.68 24.90 -8.56
N GLU A 11 10.89 24.28 -9.73
CA GLU A 11 10.50 24.88 -11.03
C GLU A 11 9.01 25.18 -11.07
N PHE A 12 8.18 24.22 -10.67
CA PHE A 12 6.73 24.42 -10.61
C PHE A 12 6.33 25.56 -9.67
N HIS A 13 6.96 25.64 -8.49
CA HIS A 13 6.74 26.75 -7.56
C HIS A 13 7.12 28.10 -8.16
N LYS A 14 8.27 28.19 -8.84
CA LYS A 14 8.69 29.41 -9.55
C LYS A 14 7.71 29.79 -10.65
N SER A 15 7.24 28.82 -11.44
CA SER A 15 6.23 29.06 -12.48
C SER A 15 4.93 29.61 -11.91
N LEU A 16 4.45 29.09 -10.77
CA LEU A 16 3.24 29.61 -10.11
C LEU A 16 3.38 31.08 -9.70
N LEU A 17 4.54 31.49 -9.19
CA LEU A 17 4.80 32.86 -8.77
C LEU A 17 4.93 33.86 -9.93
N GLN A 18 5.14 33.37 -11.15
CA GLN A 18 5.31 34.19 -12.36
C GLN A 18 4.01 34.36 -13.16
N LEU A 19 2.90 33.76 -12.71
CA LEU A 19 1.61 33.92 -13.36
C LEU A 19 1.08 35.34 -13.12
N GLU A 20 0.92 36.11 -14.20
CA GLU A 20 0.37 37.47 -14.16
C GLU A 20 -1.12 37.46 -13.80
N ASP A 21 -1.86 36.46 -14.30
CA ASP A 21 -3.26 36.18 -13.96
C ASP A 21 -3.38 34.76 -13.39
N PHE A 22 -4.05 34.63 -12.24
CA PHE A 22 -4.31 33.34 -11.59
C PHE A 22 -5.81 33.15 -11.39
N GLU A 23 -6.44 32.46 -12.34
CA GLU A 23 -7.87 32.16 -12.30
C GLU A 23 -8.23 31.29 -11.09
N GLU A 24 -9.37 31.58 -10.45
CA GLU A 24 -9.83 30.91 -9.24
C GLU A 24 -10.08 29.40 -9.49
N GLU A 25 -10.58 29.04 -10.67
CA GLU A 25 -10.81 27.66 -11.08
C GLU A 25 -9.50 26.86 -11.19
N ILE A 26 -8.46 27.48 -11.75
CA ILE A 26 -7.12 26.87 -11.85
C ILE A 26 -6.54 26.69 -10.44
N GLY A 27 -6.65 27.71 -9.58
CA GLY A 27 -6.23 27.64 -8.20
C GLY A 27 -6.91 26.52 -7.41
N THR A 28 -8.22 26.41 -7.55
CA THR A 28 -9.02 25.36 -6.90
C THR A 28 -8.64 23.97 -7.40
N ALA A 29 -8.50 23.79 -8.73
CA ALA A 29 -8.09 22.53 -9.32
C ALA A 29 -6.68 22.11 -8.86
N LEU A 30 -5.75 23.06 -8.78
CA LEU A 30 -4.40 22.82 -8.30
C LEU A 30 -4.40 22.43 -6.81
N GLN A 31 -5.09 23.20 -5.97
CA GLN A 31 -5.20 22.90 -4.54
C GLN A 31 -5.75 21.50 -4.29
N ASN A 32 -6.78 21.10 -5.03
CA ASN A 32 -7.33 19.75 -4.94
C ASN A 32 -6.30 18.68 -5.30
N ARG A 33 -5.52 18.86 -6.37
CA ARG A 33 -4.47 17.91 -6.77
C ARG A 33 -3.35 17.83 -5.72
N LEU A 34 -2.92 18.96 -5.16
CA LEU A 34 -1.91 19.00 -4.12
C LEU A 34 -2.39 18.31 -2.84
N ASN A 35 -3.65 18.52 -2.45
CA ASN A 35 -4.26 17.83 -1.31
C ASN A 35 -4.36 16.32 -1.55
N MET A 36 -4.75 15.89 -2.76
CA MET A 36 -4.74 14.47 -3.12
C MET A 36 -3.33 13.86 -2.98
N LEU A 37 -2.31 14.52 -3.54
CA LEU A 37 -0.92 14.04 -3.40
C LEU A 37 -0.49 14.00 -1.92
N ALA A 38 -0.84 15.02 -1.14
CA ALA A 38 -0.53 15.08 0.28
C ALA A 38 -1.15 13.89 1.06
N ASP A 39 -2.36 13.47 0.70
CA ASP A 39 -3.00 12.27 1.27
C ASP A 39 -2.30 10.97 0.84
N GLU A 40 -1.75 10.93 -0.37
CA GLU A 40 -1.10 9.73 -0.94
C GLU A 40 0.33 9.50 -0.45
N VAL A 41 1.09 10.56 -0.23
CA VAL A 41 2.51 10.46 0.19
C VAL A 41 2.69 9.61 1.46
N PRO A 42 1.89 9.75 2.54
CA PRO A 42 2.00 8.88 3.71
C PRO A 42 1.82 7.39 3.40
N MET A 43 0.92 7.04 2.48
CA MET A 43 0.72 5.65 2.05
C MET A 43 1.95 5.13 1.31
N LEU A 44 2.49 5.93 0.38
CA LEU A 44 3.71 5.60 -0.36
C LEU A 44 4.92 5.43 0.55
N ILE A 45 5.07 6.26 1.59
CA ILE A 45 6.15 6.13 2.58
C ILE A 45 6.05 4.80 3.32
N ARG A 46 4.85 4.40 3.75
CA ARG A 46 4.64 3.10 4.43
C ARG A 46 4.95 1.93 3.51
N LEU A 47 4.49 1.95 2.25
CA LEU A 47 4.83 0.94 1.24
C LEU A 47 6.35 0.90 0.98
N ALA A 48 7.00 2.05 0.91
CA ALA A 48 8.44 2.16 0.69
C ALA A 48 9.26 1.55 1.84
N SER A 49 8.78 1.73 3.09
CA SER A 49 9.46 1.18 4.27
C SER A 49 9.55 -0.35 4.20
N VAL A 50 8.47 -1.04 3.85
CA VAL A 50 8.47 -2.51 3.69
C VAL A 50 9.18 -2.93 2.41
N SER A 51 9.06 -2.16 1.33
CA SER A 51 9.83 -2.40 0.09
C SER A 51 11.33 -2.49 0.36
N LYS A 52 11.85 -1.61 1.22
CA LYS A 52 13.26 -1.62 1.63
C LYS A 52 13.62 -2.91 2.36
N LEU A 53 12.79 -3.36 3.30
CA LEU A 53 13.00 -4.62 4.05
C LEU A 53 12.94 -5.84 3.13
N VAL A 54 12.03 -5.83 2.16
CA VAL A 54 11.95 -6.87 1.12
C VAL A 54 13.22 -6.87 0.27
N ARG A 55 13.67 -5.72 -0.24
CA ARG A 55 14.87 -5.66 -1.09
C ARG A 55 16.15 -6.09 -0.37
N HIS A 56 16.33 -5.63 0.86
CA HIS A 56 17.57 -5.85 1.62
C HIS A 56 17.53 -7.09 2.52
N LYS A 57 16.51 -7.95 2.37
CA LYS A 57 16.31 -9.14 3.23
C LYS A 57 16.28 -8.82 4.73
N GLY A 58 15.77 -7.63 5.08
CA GLY A 58 15.57 -7.24 6.47
C GLY A 58 14.38 -7.95 7.11
N ASP A 59 14.28 -7.80 8.44
CA ASP A 59 13.19 -8.38 9.22
C ASP A 59 11.84 -7.80 8.84
N LEU A 60 10.92 -8.66 8.41
CA LEU A 60 9.59 -8.25 8.01
C LEU A 60 8.65 -8.25 9.23
N PRO A 61 7.72 -7.28 9.31
CA PRO A 61 6.75 -7.18 10.41
C PRO A 61 5.62 -8.21 10.28
N VAL A 62 5.95 -9.49 10.22
CA VAL A 62 5.02 -10.59 9.89
C VAL A 62 3.86 -10.73 10.87
N ARG A 63 4.00 -10.25 12.12
CA ARG A 63 2.89 -10.21 13.10
C ARG A 63 1.69 -9.40 12.59
N ARG A 64 1.91 -8.43 11.70
CA ARG A 64 0.83 -7.64 11.09
C ARG A 64 -0.06 -8.46 10.15
N ILE A 65 0.46 -9.54 9.55
CA ILE A 65 -0.36 -10.47 8.73
C ILE A 65 -1.45 -11.07 9.60
N THR A 66 -1.07 -11.68 10.74
CA THR A 66 -2.04 -12.28 11.67
C THR A 66 -3.07 -11.28 12.16
N TYR A 67 -2.63 -10.07 12.52
CA TYR A 67 -3.52 -9.03 12.98
C TYR A 67 -4.53 -8.61 11.90
N ASN A 68 -4.06 -8.30 10.69
CA ASN A 68 -4.93 -7.86 9.60
C ASN A 68 -5.88 -8.96 9.15
N VAL A 69 -5.44 -10.22 9.05
CA VAL A 69 -6.33 -11.34 8.73
C VAL A 69 -7.45 -11.42 9.76
N LYS A 70 -7.12 -11.46 11.06
CA LYS A 70 -8.13 -11.52 12.13
C LYS A 70 -9.14 -10.38 12.05
N LYS A 71 -8.66 -9.15 11.83
CA LYS A 71 -9.51 -7.96 11.81
C LYS A 71 -10.35 -7.84 10.55
N LEU A 72 -9.78 -8.09 9.38
CA LEU A 72 -10.52 -7.98 8.12
C LEU A 72 -11.53 -9.13 7.99
N SER A 73 -11.12 -10.37 8.23
CA SER A 73 -11.98 -11.54 8.02
C SER A 73 -13.09 -11.70 9.07
N GLY A 74 -12.98 -11.00 10.20
CA GLY A 74 -13.94 -11.06 11.32
C GLY A 74 -14.78 -9.79 11.47
N ASP A 75 -14.15 -8.62 11.40
CA ASP A 75 -14.77 -7.35 11.76
C ASP A 75 -15.13 -6.49 10.53
N CYS A 76 -14.62 -6.81 9.34
CA CYS A 76 -14.75 -5.93 8.17
C CYS A 76 -14.84 -6.70 6.82
N THR A 77 -15.89 -7.52 6.69
CA THR A 77 -16.13 -8.37 5.51
C THR A 77 -16.06 -7.65 4.15
N PRO A 78 -16.61 -6.42 3.97
CA PRO A 78 -16.50 -5.73 2.68
C PRO A 78 -15.05 -5.46 2.27
N ARG A 79 -14.23 -4.93 3.17
CA ARG A 79 -12.80 -4.68 2.90
C ARG A 79 -12.00 -5.97 2.73
N TRP A 80 -12.38 -7.02 3.46
CA TRP A 80 -11.79 -8.34 3.26
C TRP A 80 -12.03 -8.85 1.84
N ASN A 81 -13.25 -8.74 1.34
CA ASN A 81 -13.60 -9.16 -0.01
C ASN A 81 -12.86 -8.35 -1.08
N GLU A 82 -12.71 -7.04 -0.91
CA GLU A 82 -11.90 -6.21 -1.82
C GLU A 82 -10.43 -6.65 -1.82
N LEU A 83 -9.86 -6.90 -0.64
CA LEU A 83 -8.48 -7.37 -0.52
C LEU A 83 -8.29 -8.72 -1.23
N LEU A 84 -9.25 -9.63 -1.11
CA LEU A 84 -9.20 -10.96 -1.71
C LEU A 84 -9.22 -10.97 -3.26
N LYS A 85 -9.62 -9.86 -3.90
CA LYS A 85 -9.54 -9.71 -5.36
C LYS A 85 -8.11 -9.51 -5.87
N LEU A 86 -7.19 -9.09 -5.00
CA LEU A 86 -5.78 -8.85 -5.33
C LEU A 86 -5.01 -10.17 -5.45
N ASN A 87 -3.83 -10.16 -6.07
CA ASN A 87 -2.94 -11.33 -6.03
C ASN A 87 -2.31 -11.52 -4.62
N CYS A 88 -1.85 -12.74 -4.31
CA CYS A 88 -1.31 -13.09 -2.99
C CYS A 88 -0.16 -12.17 -2.54
N ASP A 89 0.79 -11.87 -3.43
CA ASP A 89 1.90 -10.95 -3.17
C ASP A 89 1.40 -9.59 -2.69
N THR A 90 0.41 -9.04 -3.38
CA THR A 90 -0.17 -7.72 -3.06
C THR A 90 -0.90 -7.75 -1.72
N GLN A 91 -1.68 -8.80 -1.47
CA GLN A 91 -2.38 -9.00 -0.18
C GLN A 91 -1.38 -9.04 0.98
N LEU A 92 -0.35 -9.89 0.88
CA LEU A 92 0.67 -10.03 1.92
C LEU A 92 1.48 -8.74 2.09
N PHE A 93 1.81 -8.07 0.99
CA PHE A 93 2.57 -6.82 1.05
C PHE A 93 1.80 -5.71 1.76
N LEU A 94 0.50 -5.56 1.47
CA LEU A 94 -0.37 -4.62 2.18
C LEU A 94 -0.44 -4.93 3.67
N MET A 95 -0.63 -6.20 4.02
CA MET A 95 -0.69 -6.64 5.42
C MET A 95 0.62 -6.43 6.18
N LEU A 96 1.77 -6.50 5.50
CA LEU A 96 3.07 -6.17 6.10
C LEU A 96 3.24 -4.66 6.25
N SER A 97 2.76 -3.89 5.28
CA SER A 97 2.95 -2.43 5.21
C SER A 97 2.11 -1.67 6.24
N PHE A 98 0.91 -2.15 6.54
CA PHE A 98 -0.05 -1.46 7.41
C PHE A 98 -0.45 -2.35 8.59
N ASN A 99 -0.49 -1.76 9.78
CA ASN A 99 -1.18 -2.35 10.91
C ASN A 99 -2.58 -1.71 10.97
N GLY A 100 -3.64 -2.50 10.81
CA GLY A 100 -5.02 -1.99 10.87
C GLY A 100 -5.58 -1.52 9.52
N LEU A 101 -5.42 -2.33 8.48
CA LEU A 101 -6.11 -2.11 7.20
C LEU A 101 -7.64 -1.96 7.37
N SER A 102 -8.21 -2.65 8.36
CA SER A 102 -9.64 -2.58 8.70
C SER A 102 -10.08 -1.22 9.25
N SER A 103 -9.17 -0.42 9.79
CA SER A 103 -9.47 0.86 10.47
C SER A 103 -8.98 2.09 9.72
N LEU A 104 -8.37 1.93 8.54
CA LEU A 104 -8.01 3.06 7.69
C LEU A 104 -9.26 3.84 7.26
N PRO A 105 -9.17 5.14 6.97
CA PRO A 105 -10.21 5.85 6.23
C PRO A 105 -10.52 5.14 4.90
N ASP A 106 -11.79 5.17 4.45
CA ASP A 106 -12.21 4.48 3.21
C ASP A 106 -11.40 4.95 2.00
N LYS A 107 -11.14 6.27 1.89
CA LYS A 107 -10.33 6.85 0.82
C LYS A 107 -8.93 6.24 0.76
N GLU A 108 -8.27 6.09 1.90
CA GLU A 108 -6.93 5.49 1.99
C GLU A 108 -6.96 4.00 1.66
N PHE A 109 -7.95 3.27 2.18
CA PHE A 109 -8.08 1.84 1.91
C PHE A 109 -8.32 1.57 0.41
N ASN A 110 -9.23 2.31 -0.21
CA ASN A 110 -9.55 2.16 -1.63
C ASN A 110 -8.32 2.49 -2.49
N TRP A 111 -7.62 3.58 -2.17
CA TRP A 111 -6.39 3.94 -2.86
C TRP A 111 -5.35 2.81 -2.78
N LEU A 112 -5.17 2.19 -1.60
CA LEU A 112 -4.23 1.08 -1.43
C LEU A 112 -4.59 -0.12 -2.30
N VAL A 113 -5.86 -0.50 -2.37
CA VAL A 113 -6.32 -1.62 -3.19
C VAL A 113 -6.09 -1.34 -4.67
N GLU A 114 -6.36 -0.11 -5.13
CA GLU A 114 -6.22 0.28 -6.53
C GLU A 114 -4.75 0.40 -6.99
N ASN A 115 -3.87 0.90 -6.12
CA ASN A 115 -2.53 1.33 -6.53
C ASN A 115 -1.40 0.37 -6.15
N THR A 116 -1.60 -0.52 -5.16
CA THR A 116 -0.48 -1.32 -4.63
C THR A 116 0.03 -2.35 -5.62
N GLN A 117 -0.83 -2.91 -6.47
CA GLN A 117 -0.40 -3.88 -7.47
C GLN A 117 0.54 -3.23 -8.50
N GLU A 118 0.21 -2.03 -8.99
CA GLU A 118 1.09 -1.27 -9.88
C GLU A 118 2.38 -0.87 -9.16
N TYR A 119 2.28 -0.42 -7.92
CA TYR A 119 3.43 -0.09 -7.08
C TYR A 119 4.42 -1.26 -7.00
N LEU A 120 3.92 -2.48 -6.75
CA LEU A 120 4.75 -3.69 -6.70
C LEU A 120 5.38 -4.03 -8.05
N GLY A 121 4.61 -3.94 -9.13
CA GLY A 121 5.10 -4.19 -10.49
C GLY A 121 6.32 -3.33 -10.84
N ARG A 122 6.32 -2.06 -10.43
CA ARG A 122 7.45 -1.13 -10.65
C ARG A 122 8.68 -1.41 -9.79
N ARG A 123 8.54 -2.18 -8.69
CA ARG A 123 9.64 -2.40 -7.73
C ARG A 123 10.49 -3.63 -8.02
N ALA A 124 10.10 -4.47 -8.99
CA ALA A 124 10.83 -5.64 -9.46
C ALA A 124 11.39 -6.50 -8.31
N PHE A 125 10.55 -6.83 -7.32
CA PHE A 125 10.95 -7.74 -6.26
C PHE A 125 11.27 -9.13 -6.84
N ARG A 126 12.20 -9.86 -6.20
CA ARG A 126 12.43 -11.27 -6.54
C ARG A 126 11.14 -12.05 -6.31
N SER A 127 10.72 -12.85 -7.28
CA SER A 127 9.47 -13.63 -7.23
C SER A 127 9.29 -14.49 -5.98
N ASN A 128 10.38 -14.87 -5.31
CA ASN A 128 10.35 -15.68 -4.10
C ASN A 128 10.36 -14.89 -2.79
N TRP A 129 10.15 -13.56 -2.80
CA TRP A 129 10.20 -12.76 -1.57
C TRP A 129 9.11 -13.16 -0.56
N ILE A 130 7.96 -13.62 -1.04
CA ILE A 130 6.85 -14.16 -0.24
C ILE A 130 7.20 -15.50 0.42
N LEU A 131 8.13 -16.27 -0.16
CA LEU A 131 8.54 -17.60 0.31
C LEU A 131 9.50 -17.55 1.50
N ARG A 132 9.72 -16.37 2.07
CA ARG A 132 10.52 -16.24 3.30
C ARG A 132 9.90 -17.07 4.41
N ASP A 133 10.77 -17.79 5.12
CA ASP A 133 10.37 -18.64 6.24
C ASP A 133 9.50 -17.93 7.27
N SER A 134 9.81 -16.67 7.58
CA SER A 134 9.02 -15.87 8.52
C SER A 134 7.58 -15.65 8.05
N ILE A 135 7.36 -15.39 6.76
CA ILE A 135 6.02 -15.24 6.17
C ILE A 135 5.31 -16.59 6.18
N ARG A 136 5.95 -17.64 5.65
CA ARG A 136 5.38 -18.99 5.59
C ARG A 136 4.95 -19.51 6.96
N ARG A 137 5.82 -19.40 7.98
CA ARG A 137 5.50 -19.81 9.36
C ARG A 137 4.34 -19.01 9.94
N THR A 138 4.19 -17.74 9.58
CA THR A 138 3.06 -16.92 10.03
C THR A 138 1.76 -17.34 9.34
N VAL A 139 1.77 -17.55 8.02
CA VAL A 139 0.59 -17.94 7.24
C VAL A 139 0.06 -19.30 7.69
N VAL A 140 0.94 -20.28 7.90
CA VAL A 140 0.57 -21.63 8.37
C VAL A 140 -0.08 -21.63 9.77
N LYS A 141 0.21 -20.62 10.59
CA LYS A 141 -0.37 -20.48 11.94
C LYS A 141 -1.72 -19.78 11.96
N LEU A 142 -2.22 -19.29 10.82
CA LEU A 142 -3.52 -18.63 10.76
C LEU A 142 -4.65 -19.66 10.97
N PRO A 143 -5.74 -19.27 11.65
CA PRO A 143 -6.87 -20.17 11.86
C PRO A 143 -7.49 -20.54 10.51
N LEU A 144 -7.72 -21.84 10.28
CA LEU A 144 -8.44 -22.31 9.10
C LEU A 144 -9.95 -22.27 9.36
N ASN A 145 -10.63 -21.28 8.80
CA ASN A 145 -12.08 -21.15 8.86
C ASN A 145 -12.64 -20.68 7.50
N ALA A 146 -13.96 -20.67 7.35
CA ALA A 146 -14.60 -20.35 6.08
C ALA A 146 -14.16 -18.99 5.51
N SER A 147 -13.96 -17.97 6.36
CA SER A 147 -13.58 -16.63 5.92
C SER A 147 -12.10 -16.48 5.53
N THR A 148 -11.20 -17.31 6.06
CA THR A 148 -9.76 -17.27 5.77
C THR A 148 -9.32 -18.32 4.74
N GLN A 149 -10.16 -19.31 4.45
CA GLN A 149 -9.81 -20.42 3.57
C GLN A 149 -9.37 -19.97 2.18
N GLN A 150 -10.05 -18.97 1.59
CA GLN A 150 -9.69 -18.43 0.28
C GLN A 150 -8.28 -17.81 0.29
N PHE A 151 -7.98 -17.00 1.31
CA PHE A 151 -6.66 -16.39 1.51
C PHE A 151 -5.56 -17.44 1.71
N LEU A 152 -5.82 -18.48 2.49
CA LEU A 152 -4.82 -19.52 2.77
C LEU A 152 -4.53 -20.36 1.53
N ARG A 153 -5.55 -20.65 0.71
CA ARG A 153 -5.36 -21.36 -0.57
C ARG A 153 -4.50 -20.56 -1.53
N SER A 154 -4.72 -19.26 -1.67
CA SER A 154 -3.90 -18.41 -2.54
C SER A 154 -2.47 -18.23 -2.05
N SER A 155 -2.22 -18.45 -0.75
CA SER A 155 -0.92 -18.24 -0.09
C SER A 155 -0.09 -19.52 0.12
N SER A 156 -0.58 -20.68 -0.29
CA SER A 156 0.06 -21.99 -0.03
C SER A 156 0.83 -22.57 -1.23
N HIS A 157 1.22 -21.74 -2.20
CA HIS A 157 2.00 -22.14 -3.37
C HIS A 157 3.51 -22.17 -3.11
#